data_AF-L0DHF1-F1
#
_entry.id   AF-L0DHF1-F1
#
_cell.length_a   1.000
_cell.length_b   1.000
_cell.length_c   1.000
_cell.angle_alpha   90.00
_cell.angle_beta   90.00
_cell.angle_gamma   90.00
#
_symmetry.space_group_name_H-M   'P 1'
#
loop_
_entity.id
_entity.type
_entity.pdbx_description
1 polymer ?
#
loop_
_entity_poly.entity_id
_entity_poly.type
_entity_poly.pdbx_seq_one_letter_code
_entity_poly.pdbx_strand_id
1 'polypeptide(L)'
;MMKNPRKIALGTLILATVCFGLLAIPASFAMMMSPMAFDTGISTAAIILFVTLLTYPLMVLVSVPASWIAYRRGGYRTAITLSLLPAINLVALALIFGFGG
;
A
#
# COMPACT_ATOMS: atom_id res chain seq x y z
N MET A 1 -9.74 -19.75 24.06
CA MET A 1 -10.78 -19.43 23.04
C MET A 1 -10.10 -19.20 21.69
N MET A 2 -9.93 -20.26 20.87
CA MET A 2 -9.27 -20.15 19.57
C MET A 2 -10.13 -19.33 18.61
N LYS A 3 -9.65 -18.15 18.21
CA LYS A 3 -10.33 -17.27 17.25
C LYS A 3 -10.49 -18.00 15.93
N ASN A 4 -11.71 -18.04 15.38
CA ASN A 4 -12.00 -18.66 14.09
C ASN A 4 -11.14 -17.97 13.00
N PRO A 5 -10.23 -18.69 12.31
CA PRO A 5 -9.26 -18.09 11.40
C PRO A 5 -9.92 -17.33 10.25
N ARG A 6 -11.12 -17.75 9.84
CA ARG A 6 -11.93 -17.06 8.84
C ARG A 6 -12.37 -15.67 9.30
N LYS A 7 -12.82 -15.55 10.56
CA LYS A 7 -13.27 -14.27 11.14
C LYS A 7 -12.11 -13.30 11.30
N ILE A 8 -10.93 -13.79 11.69
CA ILE A 8 -9.72 -12.97 11.78
C ILE A 8 -9.35 -12.43 10.39
N ALA A 9 -9.23 -13.31 9.39
CA ALA A 9 -8.88 -12.91 8.03
C ALA A 9 -9.88 -11.88 7.48
N LEU A 10 -11.18 -12.10 7.66
CA LEU A 10 -12.21 -11.15 7.24
C LEU A 10 -12.01 -9.76 7.88
N GLY A 11 -11.82 -9.72 9.20
CA GLY A 11 -11.58 -8.45 9.91
C GLY A 11 -10.32 -7.74 9.41
N THR A 12 -9.24 -8.49 9.19
CA THR A 12 -7.98 -7.94 8.63
C THR A 12 -8.17 -7.39 7.23
N LEU A 13 -8.88 -8.10 6.34
CA LEU A 13 -9.13 -7.64 4.96
C LEU A 13 -9.99 -6.37 4.93
N ILE A 14 -11.03 -6.29 5.77
CA ILE A 14 -11.87 -5.08 5.86
C ILE A 14 -11.04 -3.89 6.35
N LEU A 15 -10.29 -4.08 7.44
CA LEU A 15 -9.42 -3.05 8.00
C LEU A 15 -8.39 -2.58 6.96
N ALA A 16 -7.70 -3.51 6.30
CA ALA A 16 -6.71 -3.22 5.26
C ALA A 16 -7.34 -2.46 4.08
N THR A 17 -8.51 -2.90 3.62
CA THR A 17 -9.22 -2.25 2.51
C THR A 17 -9.58 -0.80 2.86
N VAL A 18 -10.13 -0.56 4.05
CA VAL A 18 -10.51 0.79 4.49
C VAL A 18 -9.27 1.66 4.71
N CYS A 19 -8.28 1.18 5.48
CA CYS A 19 -7.08 1.95 5.79
C CYS A 19 -6.27 2.28 4.53
N PHE A 20 -5.93 1.27 3.72
CA PHE A 20 -5.11 1.50 2.52
C PHE A 20 -5.89 2.20 1.41
N GLY A 21 -7.19 1.93 1.29
CA GLY A 21 -8.07 2.62 0.36
C GLY A 21 -8.21 4.11 0.67
N LEU A 22 -8.40 4.48 1.94
CA LEU A 22 -8.45 5.89 2.34
C LEU A 22 -7.11 6.60 2.12
N LEU A 23 -5.98 5.93 2.41
CA LEU A 23 -4.64 6.47 2.15
C LEU A 23 -4.31 6.57 0.65
N ALA A 24 -5.00 5.83 -0.22
CA ALA A 24 -4.81 5.95 -1.67
C ALA A 24 -5.28 7.31 -2.21
N ILE A 25 -6.24 7.97 -1.55
CA ILE A 25 -6.73 9.29 -1.95
C ILE A 25 -5.63 10.36 -1.85
N PRO A 26 -5.04 10.65 -0.66
CA PRO A 26 -3.97 11.63 -0.56
C PRO A 26 -2.72 11.20 -1.35
N ALA A 27 -2.42 9.90 -1.43
CA ALA A 27 -1.32 9.40 -2.27
C ALA A 27 -1.53 9.71 -3.76
N SER A 28 -2.77 9.64 -4.25
CA SER A 28 -3.09 9.97 -5.65
C SER A 28 -2.92 11.47 -5.92
N PHE A 29 -3.33 12.34 -5.00
CA PHE A 29 -3.06 13.78 -5.11
C PHE A 29 -1.55 14.07 -5.10
N ALA A 30 -0.80 13.45 -4.19
CA ALA A 30 0.65 13.57 -4.13
C ALA A 30 1.32 13.09 -5.42
N MET A 31 0.84 11.99 -6.01
CA MET A 31 1.30 11.49 -7.31
C MET A 31 1.04 12.50 -8.43
N MET A 32 -0.14 13.15 -8.48
CA MET A 32 -0.43 14.19 -9.48
C MET A 32 0.49 15.40 -9.37
N MET A 33 0.90 15.74 -8.15
CA MET A 33 1.83 16.85 -7.88
C MET A 33 3.31 16.45 -7.99
N SER A 34 3.62 15.16 -7.98
CA SER A 34 4.99 14.65 -7.95
C SER A 34 5.90 15.08 -9.11
N PRO A 35 5.42 15.37 -10.35
CA PRO A 35 6.28 15.91 -11.39
C PRO A 35 6.94 17.25 -11.02
N MET A 36 6.32 18.05 -10.16
CA MET A 36 6.89 19.32 -9.68
C MET A 36 8.18 19.13 -8.87
N ALA A 37 8.43 17.92 -8.35
CA ALA A 37 9.70 17.60 -7.68
C ALA A 37 10.91 17.61 -8.62
N PHE A 38 10.69 17.60 -9.95
CA PHE A 38 11.74 17.68 -10.96
C PHE A 38 12.02 19.11 -11.44
N ASP A 39 11.23 20.11 -11.02
CA ASP A 39 11.43 21.53 -11.42
C ASP A 39 12.76 22.09 -10.89
N THR A 40 13.29 21.51 -9.81
CA THR A 40 14.59 21.86 -9.22
C THR A 40 15.76 21.04 -9.80
N GLY A 41 15.49 20.17 -10.78
CA GLY A 41 16.44 19.27 -11.43
C GLY A 41 16.18 17.79 -11.14
N ILE A 42 16.81 16.91 -11.92
CA ILE A 42 16.71 15.46 -11.74
C ILE A 42 17.67 15.03 -10.64
N SER A 43 17.13 14.55 -9.52
CA SER A 43 17.89 13.95 -8.43
C SER A 43 17.41 12.52 -8.16
N THR A 44 18.29 11.69 -7.60
CA THR A 44 17.94 10.33 -7.16
C THR A 44 16.77 10.34 -6.18
N ALA A 45 16.72 11.33 -5.28
CA ALA A 45 15.63 11.49 -4.31
C ALA A 45 14.29 11.81 -4.99
N ALA A 46 14.27 12.69 -5.99
CA ALA A 46 13.06 13.02 -6.75
C ALA A 46 12.52 11.80 -7.52
N ILE A 47 13.40 11.01 -8.13
CA ILE A 47 13.03 9.77 -8.83
C ILE A 47 12.43 8.76 -7.85
N ILE A 48 13.08 8.54 -6.70
CA ILE A 48 12.60 7.61 -5.68
C ILE A 48 11.23 8.04 -5.14
N LEU A 49 11.05 9.33 -4.85
CA LEU A 49 9.76 9.88 -4.40
C LEU A 49 8.66 9.63 -5.43
N PHE A 50 8.93 9.97 -6.69
CA PHE A 50 8.00 9.78 -7.81
C PHE A 50 7.58 8.31 -7.96
N VAL A 51 8.55 7.38 -8.02
CA VAL A 51 8.28 5.94 -8.16
C VAL A 51 7.50 5.40 -6.95
N THR A 52 7.83 5.85 -5.74
CA THR A 52 7.15 5.39 -4.51
C THR A 52 5.70 5.86 -4.47
N LEU A 53 5.44 7.12 -4.82
CA LEU A 53 4.10 7.69 -4.89
C LEU A 53 3.26 7.06 -5.99
N LEU A 54 3.87 6.74 -7.14
CA LEU A 54 3.21 6.06 -8.25
C LEU A 54 2.85 4.61 -7.91
N THR A 55 3.75 3.89 -7.26
CA THR A 55 3.57 2.45 -6.97
C THR A 55 2.53 2.19 -5.88
N TYR A 56 2.30 3.12 -4.96
CA TYR A 56 1.33 2.93 -3.85
C TYR A 56 -0.12 2.70 -4.33
N PRO A 57 -0.74 3.61 -5.12
CA PRO A 57 -2.11 3.40 -5.59
C PRO A 57 -2.23 2.16 -6.49
N LEU A 58 -1.20 1.86 -7.30
CA LEU A 58 -1.15 0.63 -8.10
C LEU A 58 -1.12 -0.63 -7.22
N MET A 59 -0.30 -0.62 -6.16
CA MET A 59 -0.25 -1.70 -5.17
C MET A 59 -1.61 -1.90 -4.51
N VAL A 60 -2.30 -0.84 -4.11
CA VAL A 60 -3.64 -0.94 -3.51
C VAL A 60 -4.65 -1.54 -4.51
N LEU A 61 -4.65 -1.05 -5.75
CA LEU A 61 -5.55 -1.50 -6.82
C LEU A 61 -5.39 -2.98 -7.17
N VAL A 62 -4.18 -3.53 -7.07
CA VAL A 62 -3.92 -4.94 -7.39
C VAL A 62 -4.04 -5.84 -6.15
N SER A 63 -3.43 -5.43 -5.04
CA SER A 63 -3.31 -6.29 -3.85
C SER A 63 -4.63 -6.47 -3.10
N VAL A 64 -5.47 -5.44 -3.04
CA VAL A 64 -6.78 -5.52 -2.37
C VAL A 64 -7.69 -6.52 -3.09
N PRO A 65 -7.98 -6.41 -4.40
CA PRO A 65 -8.78 -7.43 -5.09
C PRO A 65 -8.18 -8.83 -5.02
N ALA A 66 -6.85 -8.96 -5.17
CA ALA A 66 -6.17 -10.25 -5.07
C ALA A 66 -6.34 -10.89 -3.68
N SER A 67 -6.28 -10.09 -2.61
CA SER A 67 -6.51 -10.57 -1.23
C SER A 67 -7.93 -11.12 -1.04
N TRP A 68 -8.95 -10.45 -1.60
CA TRP A 68 -10.34 -10.89 -1.53
C TRP A 68 -10.58 -12.16 -2.35
N ILE A 69 -9.94 -12.30 -3.51
CA ILE A 69 -9.97 -13.54 -4.31
C ILE A 69 -9.34 -14.69 -3.53
N ALA A 70 -8.17 -14.49 -2.91
CA ALA A 70 -7.51 -15.50 -2.09
C ALA A 70 -8.36 -15.91 -0.87
N TYR A 71 -9.04 -14.95 -0.24
CA TYR A 71 -9.96 -15.20 0.87
C TYR A 71 -11.14 -16.08 0.44
N ARG A 72 -11.74 -15.81 -0.74
CA ARG A 72 -12.83 -16.62 -1.30
C ARG A 72 -12.41 -18.05 -1.64
N ARG A 73 -11.14 -18.26 -2.01
CA ARG A 73 -10.57 -19.58 -2.30
C ARG A 73 -10.15 -20.37 -1.04
N GLY A 74 -10.40 -19.84 0.16
CA GLY A 74 -10.04 -20.48 1.43
C GLY A 74 -8.57 -20.29 1.85
N GLY A 75 -7.76 -19.57 1.06
CA GLY A 75 -6.36 -19.28 1.33
C GLY A 75 -6.20 -18.13 2.32
N TYR A 76 -6.60 -18.30 3.59
CA TYR A 76 -6.63 -17.21 4.58
C TYR A 76 -5.26 -16.58 4.85
N ARG A 77 -4.19 -17.39 4.91
CA ARG A 77 -2.82 -16.86 5.09
C ARG A 77 -2.42 -15.98 3.91
N THR A 78 -2.61 -16.48 2.68
CA THR A 78 -2.32 -15.74 1.45
C THR A 78 -3.13 -14.46 1.35
N ALA A 79 -4.41 -14.50 1.72
CA ALA A 79 -5.27 -13.32 1.74
C ALA A 79 -4.71 -12.23 2.67
N ILE A 80 -4.30 -12.61 3.88
CA ILE A 80 -3.68 -11.68 4.84
C ILE A 80 -2.36 -11.13 4.28
N THR A 81 -1.47 -11.99 3.78
CA THR A 81 -0.19 -11.55 3.23
C THR A 81 -0.36 -10.56 2.07
N LEU A 82 -1.27 -10.85 1.13
CA LEU A 82 -1.58 -9.96 0.02
C LEU A 82 -2.16 -8.62 0.50
N SER A 83 -3.03 -8.63 1.52
CA SER A 83 -3.62 -7.41 2.06
C SER A 83 -2.59 -6.47 2.71
N LEU A 84 -1.41 -6.98 3.09
CA LEU A 84 -0.34 -6.21 3.72
C LEU A 84 0.68 -5.66 2.71
N LEU A 85 0.59 -6.01 1.42
CA LEU A 85 1.51 -5.51 0.40
C LEU A 85 1.58 -3.97 0.33
N PRO A 86 0.48 -3.20 0.43
CA PRO A 86 0.56 -1.74 0.45
C PRO A 86 1.36 -1.18 1.63
N ALA A 87 1.45 -1.92 2.74
CA ALA A 87 2.23 -1.52 3.91
C ALA A 87 3.74 -1.48 3.60
N ILE A 88 4.23 -2.31 2.67
CA ILE A 88 5.63 -2.33 2.25
C ILE A 88 6.01 -0.96 1.65
N ASN A 89 5.13 -0.37 0.85
CA ASN A 89 5.35 0.96 0.29
C ASN A 89 5.39 2.05 1.38
N LEU A 90 4.54 1.95 2.40
CA LEU A 90 4.57 2.90 3.52
C LEU A 90 5.85 2.78 4.34
N VAL A 91 6.33 1.56 4.58
CA VAL A 91 7.59 1.31 5.28
C VAL A 91 8.77 1.82 4.45
N ALA A 92 8.79 1.56 3.15
CA ALA A 92 9.84 2.08 2.26
C ALA A 92 9.88 3.61 2.28
N LEU A 93 8.71 4.26 2.18
CA LEU A 93 8.59 5.72 2.25
C LEU A 93 9.09 6.27 3.59
N ALA A 94 8.71 5.64 4.71
CA ALA A 94 9.16 6.04 6.04
C ALA A 94 10.68 5.85 6.24
N LEU A 95 11.28 4.79 5.69
CA LEU A 95 12.72 4.58 5.78
C LEU A 95 13.51 5.60 4.97
N ILE A 96 13.07 5.88 3.75
CA ILE A 96 13.77 6.77 2.82
C ILE A 96 13.67 8.22 3.29
N PHE A 97 12.48 8.67 3.71
CA PHE A 97 12.23 10.09 4.03
C PHE A 97 12.19 10.39 5.53
N GLY A 98 11.97 9.38 6.39
CA GLY A 98 11.88 9.57 7.85
C GLY A 98 13.20 9.37 8.59
N PHE A 99 14.13 8.59 8.05
CA PHE A 99 15.47 8.36 8.63
C PHE A 99 16.62 8.90 7.78
N GLY A 100 16.34 9.37 6.57
CA GLY A 100 17.32 9.91 5.62
C GLY A 100 17.28 11.42 5.42
N GLY A 101 16.57 12.15 6.30
CA GLY A 101 16.48 13.62 6.30
C GLY A 101 17.55 14.28 7.14
#